data_AF-A0A526TXB8-F1
#
_entry.id   AF-A0A526TXB8-F1
#
_cell.length_a   1.000
_cell.length_b   1.000
_cell.length_c   1.000
_cell.angle_alpha   90.00
_cell.angle_beta   90.00
_cell.angle_gamma   90.00
#
_symmetry.space_group_name_H-M   'P 1'
#
loop_
_entity.id
_entity.type
_entity.pdbx_description
1 polymer ?
#
loop_
_entity_poly.entity_id
_entity_poly.type
_entity_poly.pdbx_seq_one_letter_code
_entity_poly.pdbx_strand_id
1 'polypeptide(L)' 'MQLKKLASFLVVLAGLVAVSVSAFAADPENTMIITLKDGDVTIALRPDLAPKHVEQIKKLVRQGAYDNVAFH' A
#
# COMPACT_ATOMS: atom_id res chain seq x y z
N MET A 1 -1.70 -8.64 -47.37
CA MET A 1 -0.78 -8.18 -46.30
C MET A 1 -1.46 -7.48 -45.11
N GLN A 2 -2.69 -6.97 -45.23
CA GLN A 2 -3.34 -6.22 -44.13
C GLN A 2 -3.93 -7.09 -43.01
N LEU A 3 -4.37 -8.32 -43.32
CA LEU A 3 -4.97 -9.22 -42.34
C LEU A 3 -3.96 -9.74 -41.29
N LYS A 4 -2.69 -9.95 -41.69
CA LYS A 4 -1.60 -10.33 -40.78
C LYS A 4 -1.21 -9.19 -39.83
N LYS A 5 -1.35 -7.93 -40.28
CA LYS A 5 -1.13 -6.73 -39.45
C LYS A 5 -2.25 -6.54 -38.42
N LEU A 6 -3.51 -6.78 -38.81
CA LEU A 6 -4.65 -6.76 -37.88
C LEU A 6 -4.55 -7.87 -36.82
N ALA A 7 -4.19 -9.09 -37.23
CA ALA A 7 -4.00 -10.20 -36.31
C ALA A 7 -2.86 -9.94 -35.31
N SER A 8 -1.75 -9.35 -35.77
CA SER A 8 -0.65 -8.93 -34.90
C SER A 8 -1.06 -7.82 -33.93
N PHE A 9 -1.97 -6.91 -34.32
CA PHE A 9 -2.52 -5.88 -33.44
C PHE A 9 -3.42 -6.48 -32.35
N LEU A 10 -4.20 -7.50 -32.70
CA LEU A 10 -5.09 -8.20 -31.78
C LEU A 10 -4.31 -9.00 -30.73
N VAL A 11 -3.18 -9.60 -31.14
CA VAL A 11 -2.28 -10.33 -30.23
C VAL A 11 -1.58 -9.39 -29.24
N VAL A 12 -1.15 -8.21 -29.68
CA VAL A 12 -0.54 -7.20 -28.79
C VAL A 12 -1.56 -6.62 -27.81
N LEU A 13 -2.80 -6.37 -28.26
CA LEU A 13 -3.88 -5.88 -27.40
C LEU A 13 -4.31 -6.91 -26.34
N ALA A 14 -4.40 -8.19 -26.73
CA ALA A 14 -4.69 -9.28 -25.80
C ALA A 14 -3.56 -9.49 -24.77
N GLY A 15 -2.29 -9.30 -25.18
CA GLY A 15 -1.14 -9.36 -24.29
C GLY A 15 -1.13 -8.25 -23.23
N LEU A 16 -1.63 -7.05 -23.55
CA LEU A 16 -1.69 -5.92 -22.62
C LEU A 16 -2.76 -6.10 -21.53
N VAL A 17 -3.86 -6.80 -21.83
CA VAL A 17 -4.95 -7.07 -20.87
C VAL A 17 -4.58 -8.16 -19.86
N ALA A 18 -3.67 -9.08 -20.22
CA ALA A 18 -3.31 -10.22 -19.38
C ALA A 18 -2.27 -9.90 -18.28
N VAL A 19 -1.63 -8.73 -18.31
CA VAL A 19 -0.65 -8.31 -17.30
C VAL A 19 -1.31 -7.40 -16.27
N SER A 20 -2.35 -7.91 -15.60
CA SER A 20 -2.84 -7.30 -14.37
C SER A 20 -1.84 -7.61 -13.25
N VAL A 21 -0.86 -6.72 -13.06
CA VAL A 21 -0.02 -6.77 -11.86
C VAL A 21 -0.95 -6.47 -10.68
N SER A 22 -1.24 -7.48 -9.87
CA SER A 22 -2.02 -7.31 -8.65
C SER A 22 -1.31 -6.28 -7.77
N ALA A 23 -1.93 -5.11 -7.59
CA ALA A 23 -1.47 -4.14 -6.61
C ALA A 23 -1.66 -4.78 -5.22
N PHE A 24 -0.56 -4.94 -4.47
CA PHE A 24 -0.63 -5.33 -3.07
C PHE A 24 -1.19 -4.14 -2.29
N ALA A 25 -2.50 -4.15 -2.03
CA ALA A 25 -3.10 -3.22 -1.09
C ALA A 25 -2.52 -3.48 0.31
N ALA A 26 -2.09 -2.41 0.99
CA ALA A 26 -1.66 -2.53 2.37
C ALA A 26 -2.86 -2.95 3.23
N ASP A 27 -2.63 -3.90 4.14
CA ASP A 27 -3.63 -4.31 5.11
C ASP A 27 -3.98 -3.11 6.01
N PRO A 28 -5.25 -2.66 6.04
CA PRO A 28 -5.66 -1.52 6.86
C PRO A 28 -5.33 -1.69 8.34
N GLU A 29 -5.40 -2.92 8.87
CA GLU A 29 -5.06 -3.18 10.28
C GLU A 29 -3.57 -3.03 10.55
N ASN A 30 -2.73 -3.14 9.53
CA ASN A 30 -1.28 -2.95 9.59
C ASN A 30 -0.85 -1.66 8.90
N THR A 31 -1.76 -0.68 8.79
CA THR A 31 -1.46 0.64 8.23
C THR A 31 -1.74 1.69 9.29
N MET A 32 -0.74 2.52 9.59
CA MET A 32 -0.85 3.64 10.52
C MET A 32 -0.74 4.94 9.74
N ILE A 33 -1.59 5.92 10.03
CA ILE A 33 -1.52 7.26 9.45
C ILE A 33 -1.16 8.23 10.57
N ILE A 34 -0.10 9.00 10.35
CA ILE A 34 0.27 10.13 11.22
C ILE A 34 -0.08 11.41 10.47
N THR A 35 -1.04 12.17 10.99
CA THR A 35 -1.39 13.48 10.43
C THR A 35 -0.48 14.55 11.02
N LEU A 36 0.34 15.16 10.17
CA LEU A 36 1.20 16.29 10.52
C LEU A 36 0.62 17.59 9.93
N LYS A 37 1.13 18.73 10.39
CA LYS A 37 0.75 20.04 9.85
C LYS A 37 0.99 20.16 8.33
N ASP A 38 2.00 19.45 7.82
CA ASP A 38 2.45 19.52 6.43
C ASP A 38 1.89 18.36 5.58
N GLY A 39 1.06 17.48 6.17
CA GLY A 39 0.42 16.37 5.48
C GLY A 39 0.45 15.05 6.25
N ASP A 40 -0.13 14.02 5.62
CA ASP A 40 -0.21 12.68 6.19
C ASP A 40 1.02 11.84 5.85
N VAL A 41 1.52 11.12 6.86
CA VAL A 41 2.55 10.09 6.72
C VAL A 41 1.89 8.73 6.89
N THR A 42 1.83 7.96 5.80
CA THR A 42 1.30 6.58 5.83
C THR A 42 2.44 5.59 6.08
N ILE A 43 2.29 4.76 7.11
CA ILE A 43 3.30 3.81 7.56
C ILE A 43 2.72 2.40 7.48
N ALA A 44 3.40 1.52 6.74
CA ALA A 44 3.12 0.10 6.69
C ALA A 44 3.84 -0.63 7.85
N LEU A 45 3.06 -1.27 8.72
CA LEU A 45 3.55 -2.06 9.85
C LEU A 45 3.88 -3.49 9.40
N ARG A 46 4.98 -4.04 9.92
CA ARG A 46 5.51 -5.37 9.54
C ARG A 46 5.46 -6.35 10.72
N PRO A 47 4.27 -6.91 11.05
CA PRO A 47 4.14 -7.85 12.17
C PRO A 47 4.93 -9.15 11.95
N ASP A 48 5.26 -9.46 10.71
CA ASP A 48 6.11 -10.59 10.33
C ASP A 48 7.58 -10.41 10.75
N LEU A 49 8.06 -9.17 10.87
CA LEU A 49 9.42 -8.88 11.31
C LEU A 49 9.49 -8.55 12.81
N ALA A 50 8.48 -7.84 13.33
CA ALA A 50 8.50 -7.34 14.70
C ALA A 50 7.10 -7.37 15.35
N PRO A 51 6.54 -8.58 15.62
CA PRO A 51 5.15 -8.74 16.04
C PRO A 51 4.82 -7.97 17.32
N LYS A 52 5.70 -8.07 18.34
CA LYS A 52 5.52 -7.39 19.63
C LYS A 52 5.56 -5.86 19.52
N HIS A 53 6.39 -5.33 18.62
CA HIS A 53 6.45 -3.88 18.39
C HIS A 53 5.18 -3.39 17.72
N VAL A 54 4.70 -4.12 16.72
CA VAL A 54 3.44 -3.79 16.03
C VAL A 54 2.26 -3.83 16.98
N GLU A 55 2.16 -4.85 17.84
CA GLU A 55 1.12 -4.92 18.88
C GLU A 55 1.15 -3.71 19.82
N GLN A 56 2.33 -3.34 20.31
CA GLN A 56 2.49 -2.20 21.22
C GLN A 56 2.16 -0.86 20.54
N ILE A 57 2.62 -0.64 19.31
CA ILE A 57 2.29 0.56 18.53
C ILE A 57 0.76 0.66 18.35
N LYS A 58 0.11 -0.42 17.92
CA LYS A 58 -1.35 -0.44 17.73
C LYS A 58 -2.09 -0.11 19.03
N LYS A 59 -1.61 -0.64 20.17
CA LYS A 59 -2.18 -0.32 21.49
C LYS A 59 -2.06 1.16 21.81
N LEU A 60 -0.87 1.74 21.66
CA LEU A 60 -0.60 3.15 21.95
C LEU A 60 -1.41 4.09 21.06
N VAL A 61 -1.51 3.78 19.76
CA VAL A 61 -2.32 4.53 18.80
C VAL A 61 -3.79 4.53 19.21
N ARG A 62 -4.36 3.36 19.54
CA ARG A 62 -5.77 3.27 20.00
C ARG A 62 -6.03 3.99 21.32
N GLN A 63 -4.99 4.23 22.11
CA GLN A 63 -5.05 5.00 23.36
C GLN A 63 -4.87 6.51 23.14
N GLY A 64 -4.60 6.97 21.90
CA GLY A 64 -4.32 8.37 21.60
C GLY A 64 -2.96 8.85 22.12
N ALA A 65 -2.02 7.94 22.40
CA ALA A 65 -0.75 8.28 23.06
C ALA A 65 0.17 9.17 22.22
N TYR A 66 -0.06 9.27 20.91
CA TYR A 66 0.71 10.10 19.98
C TYR A 66 -0.01 11.40 19.59
N ASP A 67 -1.21 11.64 20.11
CA ASP A 67 -1.98 12.84 19.79
C ASP A 67 -1.32 14.07 20.40
N ASN A 68 -1.07 15.09 19.57
CA ASN A 68 -0.43 16.35 19.96
C ASN A 68 1.00 16.20 20.53
N VAL A 69 1.69 15.09 20.26
CA VAL A 69 3.09 14.90 20.65
C VAL A 69 4.00 15.53 19.59
N ALA A 70 5.01 16.28 20.05
CA ALA A 70 5.99 16.90 19.16
C ALA A 70 7.04 15.88 18.70
N PHE A 71 7.53 16.06 17.46
CA PHE A 71 8.76 15.41 17.00
C PHE A 71 9.95 16.22 17.53
N HIS A 72 10.67 15.67 18.51
CA HIS A 72 11.82 16.27 19.18
C HIS A 72 13.16 15.89 18.54
#